data_AF-A0A5C7S3N9-F1
#
_entry.id   AF-A0A5C7S3N9-F1
#
_cell.length_a   1.000
_cell.length_b   1.000
_cell.length_c   1.000
_cell.angle_alpha   90.00
_cell.angle_beta   90.00
_cell.angle_gamma   90.00
#
_symmetry.space_group_name_H-M   'P 1'
#
loop_
_entity.id
_entity.type
_entity.pdbx_description
1 polymer ?
#
loop_
_entity_poly.entity_id
_entity_poly.type
_entity_poly.pdbx_seq_one_letter_code
_entity_poly.pdbx_strand_id
1 'polypeptide(L)'
;AQLKAAWARPEAIPAEDQQRVLGKALEREQRYFELLRRPETSYVSLMSLPGAPDERETDAQVIEQIEIAAKYQGYIDRQQDEVTKQMQAEATRLPVGLDYAQVRGLSKEVQQKLNQHKPETIGQAGRIQGVTPAAISLLLVWLKRRDLAARAGAVAPELAAPADAGDDVARRPAA
;
A
#
# COMPACT_ATOMS: atom_id res chain seq x y z
N ALA A 1 -6.34 -9.65 23.74
CA ALA A 1 -5.75 -8.31 23.96
C ALA A 1 -4.51 -8.37 24.84
N GLN A 2 -4.54 -9.11 25.96
CA GLN A 2 -3.44 -9.17 26.93
C GLN A 2 -2.10 -9.64 26.35
N LEU A 3 -2.06 -10.73 25.57
CA LEU A 3 -0.81 -11.22 24.96
C LEU A 3 -0.16 -10.23 23.98
N LYS A 4 -0.95 -9.34 23.35
CA LYS A 4 -0.44 -8.31 22.45
C LYS A 4 0.17 -7.12 23.23
N ALA A 5 -0.16 -6.97 24.51
CA ALA A 5 0.36 -5.93 25.40
C ALA A 5 1.51 -6.43 26.29
N ALA A 6 1.52 -7.71 26.64
CA ALA A 6 2.54 -8.32 27.48
C ALA A 6 3.85 -8.56 26.71
N TRP A 7 4.98 -8.26 27.36
CA TRP A 7 6.32 -8.38 26.79
C TRP A 7 7.11 -9.48 27.50
N ALA A 8 7.66 -10.41 26.73
CA ALA A 8 8.63 -11.39 27.18
C ALA A 8 10.03 -10.76 27.08
N ARG A 9 10.63 -10.48 28.24
CA ARG A 9 12.00 -9.95 28.33
C ARG A 9 12.98 -11.10 28.55
N PRO A 10 14.06 -11.22 27.75
CA PRO A 10 15.02 -12.32 27.86
C PRO A 10 15.60 -12.47 29.27
N GLU A 11 15.89 -11.36 29.95
CA GLU A 11 16.47 -11.34 31.30
C GLU A 11 15.51 -11.80 32.40
N ALA A 12 14.19 -11.68 32.15
CA ALA A 12 13.16 -12.02 33.13
C ALA A 12 12.72 -13.49 33.05
N ILE A 13 13.15 -14.22 32.02
CA ILE A 13 12.75 -15.60 31.77
C ILE A 13 14.00 -16.48 31.91
N PRO A 14 14.03 -17.45 32.84
CA PRO A 14 15.16 -18.37 33.00
C PRO A 14 15.52 -19.07 31.68
N ALA A 15 16.81 -19.32 31.44
CA ALA A 15 17.27 -19.96 30.21
C ALA A 15 16.63 -21.34 29.98
N GLU A 16 16.39 -22.10 31.06
CA GLU A 16 15.71 -23.40 31.03
C GLU A 16 14.28 -23.28 30.51
N ASP A 17 13.55 -22.25 30.94
CA ASP A 17 12.18 -21.98 30.48
C ASP A 17 12.14 -21.51 29.03
N GLN A 18 13.10 -20.67 28.62
CA GLN A 18 13.25 -20.28 27.22
C GLN A 18 13.51 -21.50 26.32
N GLN A 19 14.40 -22.39 26.74
CA GLN A 19 14.69 -23.61 25.99
C GLN A 19 13.48 -24.55 25.93
N ARG A 20 12.79 -24.76 27.07
CA ARG A 20 11.63 -25.65 27.19
C ARG A 20 10.42 -25.19 26.37
N VAL A 21 10.13 -23.88 26.35
CA VAL A 21 8.90 -23.35 25.75
C VAL A 21 9.12 -22.79 24.34
N LEU A 22 10.29 -22.21 24.08
CA LEU A 22 10.57 -21.46 22.87
C LEU A 22 11.61 -22.14 21.97
N GLY A 23 12.22 -23.24 22.44
CA GLY A 23 13.24 -24.04 21.75
C GLY A 23 14.61 -23.37 21.61
N LYS A 24 14.70 -22.07 21.94
CA LYS A 24 15.92 -21.26 21.89
C LYS A 24 15.79 -20.01 22.74
N ALA A 25 16.93 -19.45 23.12
CA ALA A 25 17.00 -18.17 23.81
C ALA A 25 16.41 -17.01 22.99
N LEU A 26 15.84 -16.03 23.68
CA LEU A 26 15.37 -14.77 23.13
C LEU A 26 16.55 -13.80 22.97
N GLU A 27 16.75 -13.31 21.75
CA GLU A 27 17.79 -12.30 21.47
C GLU A 27 17.36 -10.87 21.88
N ARG A 28 16.06 -10.62 21.89
CA ARG A 28 15.44 -9.33 22.23
C ARG A 28 14.07 -9.53 22.82
N GLU A 29 13.55 -8.50 23.48
CA GLU A 29 12.17 -8.50 23.93
C GLU A 29 11.19 -8.65 22.77
N GLN A 30 10.16 -9.47 23.00
CA GLN A 30 9.11 -9.78 22.03
C GLN A 30 7.78 -9.80 22.77
N ARG A 31 6.70 -9.46 22.07
CA ARG A 31 5.36 -9.61 22.66
C ARG A 31 5.04 -11.09 22.83
N TYR A 32 4.33 -11.44 23.89
CA TYR A 32 3.88 -12.82 24.12
C TYR A 32 3.10 -13.37 22.90
N PHE A 33 2.25 -12.54 22.29
CA PHE A 33 1.52 -12.92 21.08
C PHE A 33 2.43 -13.24 19.88
N GLU A 34 3.60 -12.61 19.77
CA GLU A 34 4.56 -12.89 18.69
C GLU A 34 5.25 -14.23 18.88
N LEU A 35 5.43 -14.68 20.13
CA LEU A 35 6.04 -15.97 20.44
C LEU A 35 5.17 -17.15 19.95
N LEU A 36 3.84 -17.00 19.91
CA LEU A 36 2.91 -17.98 19.35
C LEU A 36 3.04 -18.17 17.83
N ARG A 37 3.80 -17.32 17.14
CA ARG A 37 4.14 -17.54 15.72
C ARG A 37 5.16 -18.66 15.53
N ARG A 38 5.84 -19.09 16.58
CA ARG A 38 6.80 -20.19 16.52
C ARG A 38 6.03 -21.51 16.42
N PRO A 39 6.39 -22.42 15.47
CA PRO A 39 5.66 -23.67 15.27
C PRO A 39 5.53 -24.53 16.53
N GLU A 40 6.60 -24.56 17.34
CA GLU A 40 6.69 -25.40 18.54
C GLU A 40 6.07 -24.77 19.81
N THR A 41 5.52 -23.55 19.72
CA THR A 41 5.00 -22.82 20.88
C THR A 41 3.48 -22.86 20.91
N SER A 42 2.92 -23.44 21.99
CA SER A 42 1.49 -23.44 22.29
C SER A 42 1.12 -22.33 23.27
N TYR A 43 -0.14 -21.93 23.31
CA TYR A 43 -0.68 -21.02 24.32
C TYR A 43 -0.39 -21.53 25.73
N VAL A 44 -0.66 -22.82 25.98
CA VAL A 44 -0.52 -23.44 27.30
C VAL A 44 0.93 -23.41 27.78
N SER A 45 1.88 -23.82 26.93
CA SER A 45 3.30 -23.77 27.29
C SER A 45 3.80 -22.33 27.46
N LEU A 46 3.30 -21.40 26.65
CA LEU A 46 3.65 -19.98 26.74
C LEU A 46 3.19 -19.34 28.06
N MET A 47 1.98 -19.65 28.54
CA MET A 47 1.46 -19.13 29.82
C MET A 47 2.16 -19.71 31.06
N SER A 48 3.08 -20.68 30.89
CA SER A 48 3.96 -21.16 31.95
C SER A 48 5.20 -20.28 32.18
N LEU A 49 5.47 -19.33 31.29
CA LEU A 49 6.65 -18.47 31.40
C LEU A 49 6.46 -17.37 32.46
N PRO A 50 7.54 -16.99 33.18
CA PRO A 50 7.54 -15.82 34.05
C PRO A 50 7.17 -14.53 33.31
N GLY A 51 6.25 -13.76 33.88
CA GLY A 51 5.75 -12.50 33.29
C GLY A 51 4.67 -12.69 32.23
N ALA A 52 4.14 -13.91 32.05
CA ALA A 52 2.91 -14.12 31.32
C ALA A 52 1.72 -13.46 32.05
N PRO A 53 0.64 -13.06 31.35
CA PRO A 53 -0.55 -12.53 32.00
C PRO A 53 -1.13 -13.50 33.05
N ASP A 54 -1.59 -12.98 34.18
CA ASP A 54 -2.13 -13.79 35.29
C ASP A 54 -3.45 -14.48 34.91
N GLU A 55 -4.29 -13.78 34.13
CA GLU A 55 -5.54 -14.33 33.61
C GLU A 55 -5.27 -15.27 32.44
N ARG A 56 -5.55 -16.55 32.65
CA ARG A 56 -5.43 -17.59 31.64
C ARG A 56 -6.78 -17.87 31.01
N GLU A 57 -6.81 -17.91 29.69
CA GLU A 57 -7.92 -18.47 28.95
C GLU A 57 -7.96 -19.98 29.19
N THR A 58 -9.16 -20.52 29.35
CA THR A 58 -9.41 -21.94 29.60
C THR A 58 -10.29 -22.58 28.54
N ASP A 59 -11.03 -21.77 27.77
CA ASP A 59 -11.83 -22.26 26.66
C ASP A 59 -10.92 -22.70 25.51
N ALA A 60 -10.98 -23.99 25.19
CA ALA A 60 -10.16 -24.60 24.15
C ALA A 60 -10.39 -23.96 22.77
N GLN A 61 -11.62 -23.55 22.44
CA GLN A 61 -11.92 -22.91 21.17
C GLN A 61 -11.28 -21.52 21.12
N VAL A 62 -11.35 -20.76 22.22
CA VAL A 62 -10.73 -19.43 22.29
C VAL A 62 -9.20 -19.54 22.21
N ILE A 63 -8.60 -20.51 22.90
CA ILE A 63 -7.17 -20.80 22.83
C ILE A 63 -6.75 -21.12 21.39
N GLU A 64 -7.48 -22.01 20.72
CA GLU A 64 -7.23 -22.36 19.32
C GLU A 64 -7.28 -21.13 18.42
N GLN A 65 -8.31 -20.28 18.57
CA GLN A 65 -8.42 -19.04 17.79
C GLN A 65 -7.27 -18.07 18.06
N ILE A 66 -6.78 -17.97 19.30
CA ILE A 66 -5.60 -17.15 19.64
C ILE A 66 -4.36 -17.66 18.91
N GLU A 67 -4.12 -18.97 18.92
CA GLU A 67 -2.98 -19.58 18.23
C GLU A 67 -3.07 -19.41 16.72
N ILE A 68 -4.22 -19.69 16.12
CA ILE A 68 -4.49 -19.48 14.69
C ILE A 68 -4.25 -18.02 14.34
N ALA A 69 -4.84 -17.09 15.08
CA ALA A 69 -4.68 -15.67 14.84
C ALA A 69 -3.19 -15.28 14.87
N ALA A 70 -2.42 -15.74 15.86
CA ALA A 70 -1.00 -15.44 15.94
C ALA A 70 -0.22 -16.00 14.74
N LYS A 71 -0.39 -17.31 14.45
CA LYS A 71 0.31 -18.04 13.39
C LYS A 71 0.04 -17.44 12.00
N TYR A 72 -1.19 -16.99 11.75
CA TYR A 72 -1.61 -16.50 10.43
C TYR A 72 -1.60 -14.97 10.26
N GLN A 73 -1.48 -14.19 11.34
CA GLN A 73 -1.53 -12.72 11.28
C GLN A 73 -0.62 -12.13 10.19
N GLY A 74 0.63 -12.59 10.09
CA GLY A 74 1.58 -12.05 9.11
C GLY A 74 1.18 -12.33 7.65
N TYR A 75 0.52 -13.45 7.39
CA TYR A 75 0.02 -13.79 6.05
C TYR A 75 -1.23 -12.96 5.73
N ILE A 76 -2.13 -12.81 6.69
CA ILE A 76 -3.35 -12.01 6.55
C ILE A 76 -2.99 -10.54 6.31
N ASP A 77 -2.05 -9.99 7.09
CA ASP A 77 -1.57 -8.61 6.94
C ASP A 77 -0.99 -8.39 5.53
N ARG A 78 -0.17 -9.34 5.05
CA ARG A 78 0.40 -9.28 3.70
C ARG A 78 -0.67 -9.34 2.61
N GLN A 79 -1.65 -10.24 2.75
CA GLN A 79 -2.75 -10.35 1.79
C GLN A 79 -3.58 -9.07 1.76
N GLN A 80 -3.84 -8.47 2.92
CA GLN A 80 -4.57 -7.22 3.01
C GLN A 80 -3.81 -6.05 2.35
N ASP A 81 -2.49 -6.00 2.52
CA ASP A 81 -1.63 -5.03 1.84
C ASP A 81 -1.65 -5.21 0.31
N GLU A 82 -1.63 -6.46 -0.17
CA GLU A 82 -1.71 -6.79 -1.59
C GLU A 82 -3.06 -6.38 -2.19
N VAL A 83 -4.17 -6.68 -1.50
CA VAL A 83 -5.52 -6.23 -1.88
C VAL A 83 -5.59 -4.71 -1.96
N THR A 84 -5.07 -4.03 -0.95
CA THR A 84 -5.07 -2.55 -0.89
C THR A 84 -4.30 -1.95 -2.06
N LYS A 85 -3.11 -2.48 -2.38
CA LYS A 85 -2.32 -2.03 -3.53
C LYS A 85 -3.04 -2.29 -4.85
N GLN A 86 -3.69 -3.44 -5.02
CA GLN A 86 -4.45 -3.76 -6.22
C GLN A 86 -5.63 -2.80 -6.40
N MET A 87 -6.38 -2.52 -5.34
CA MET A 87 -7.49 -1.56 -5.36
C MET A 87 -6.99 -0.16 -5.75
N GLN A 88 -5.87 0.28 -5.18
CA GLN A 88 -5.25 1.57 -5.55
C GLN A 88 -4.83 1.59 -7.03
N ALA A 89 -4.25 0.51 -7.55
CA ALA A 89 -3.86 0.42 -8.95
C ALA A 89 -5.07 0.49 -9.90
N GLU A 90 -6.18 -0.20 -9.58
CA GLU A 90 -7.41 -0.13 -10.35
C GLU A 90 -8.07 1.27 -10.29
N ALA A 91 -7.93 1.98 -9.16
CA ALA A 91 -8.46 3.34 -9.02
C ALA A 91 -7.56 4.42 -9.66
N THR A 92 -6.28 4.14 -9.88
CA THR A 92 -5.32 5.12 -10.42
C THR A 92 -5.50 5.28 -11.92
N ARG A 93 -6.13 6.38 -12.32
CA ARG A 93 -6.42 6.72 -13.72
C ARG A 93 -5.18 7.14 -14.50
N LEU A 94 -5.10 6.69 -15.75
CA LEU A 94 -4.15 7.16 -16.75
C LEU A 94 -4.80 8.28 -17.58
N PRO A 95 -4.05 9.33 -17.97
CA PRO A 95 -4.57 10.40 -18.82
C PRO A 95 -5.12 9.87 -20.14
N VAL A 96 -6.31 10.36 -20.51
CA VAL A 96 -6.93 10.05 -21.80
C VAL A 96 -6.00 10.48 -22.92
N GLY A 97 -5.79 9.58 -23.90
CA GLY A 97 -4.94 9.87 -25.06
C GLY A 97 -3.44 9.91 -24.77
N LEU A 98 -2.97 9.44 -23.61
CA LEU A 98 -1.54 9.34 -23.31
C LEU A 98 -0.79 8.62 -24.44
N ASP A 99 0.25 9.27 -24.95
CA ASP A 99 1.26 8.64 -25.79
C ASP A 99 2.37 8.04 -24.92
N TYR A 100 2.39 6.70 -24.82
CA TYR A 100 3.35 5.98 -23.99
C TYR A 100 4.79 6.06 -24.52
N ALA A 101 5.02 6.54 -25.74
CA ALA A 101 6.36 6.82 -26.25
C ALA A 101 7.07 7.94 -25.45
N GLN A 102 6.29 8.81 -24.79
CA GLN A 102 6.81 9.90 -23.95
C GLN A 102 7.25 9.43 -22.55
N VAL A 103 6.88 8.21 -22.14
CA VAL A 103 7.27 7.65 -20.85
C VAL A 103 8.67 7.06 -20.97
N ARG A 104 9.65 7.81 -20.45
CA ARG A 104 11.06 7.40 -20.45
C ARG A 104 11.27 6.13 -19.62
N GLY A 105 12.12 5.24 -20.13
CA GLY A 105 12.48 3.97 -19.48
C GLY A 105 11.61 2.77 -19.88
N LEU A 106 10.44 2.99 -20.50
CA LEU A 106 9.66 1.89 -21.07
C LEU A 106 10.37 1.32 -22.31
N SER A 107 10.38 -0.01 -22.44
CA SER A 107 10.86 -0.67 -23.66
C SER A 107 9.93 -0.36 -24.84
N LYS A 108 10.46 -0.47 -26.07
CA LYS A 108 9.65 -0.28 -27.28
C LYS A 108 8.45 -1.22 -27.35
N GLU A 109 8.62 -2.47 -26.94
CA GLU A 109 7.54 -3.46 -26.88
C GLU A 109 6.44 -3.04 -25.90
N VAL A 110 6.82 -2.60 -24.70
CA VAL A 110 5.85 -2.14 -23.68
C VAL A 110 5.15 -0.87 -24.15
N GLN A 111 5.87 0.09 -24.72
CA GLN A 111 5.29 1.31 -25.29
C GLN A 111 4.26 0.98 -26.38
N GLN A 112 4.59 0.05 -27.30
CA GLN A 112 3.69 -0.40 -28.35
C GLN A 112 2.43 -1.04 -27.78
N LYS A 113 2.58 -1.99 -26.85
CA LYS A 113 1.46 -2.66 -26.20
C LYS A 113 0.52 -1.68 -25.48
N LEU A 114 1.08 -0.77 -24.68
CA LEU A 114 0.28 0.23 -23.98
C LEU A 114 -0.40 1.21 -24.94
N ASN A 115 0.27 1.64 -26.01
CA ASN A 115 -0.33 2.50 -27.03
C ASN A 115 -1.41 1.78 -27.86
N GLN A 116 -1.32 0.47 -28.03
CA GLN A 116 -2.35 -0.33 -28.70
C GLN A 116 -3.56 -0.57 -27.81
N HIS A 117 -3.35 -0.95 -26.54
CA HIS A 117 -4.43 -1.27 -25.62
C HIS A 117 -5.09 -0.05 -24.97
N LYS A 118 -4.39 1.09 -24.89
CA LYS A 118 -4.85 2.34 -24.27
C LYS A 118 -5.55 2.12 -22.92
N PRO A 119 -4.87 1.54 -21.91
CA PRO A 119 -5.48 1.26 -20.62
C PRO A 119 -5.90 2.56 -19.90
N GLU A 120 -7.06 2.53 -19.26
CA GLU A 120 -7.63 3.63 -18.48
C GLU A 120 -7.05 3.73 -17.07
N THR A 121 -6.51 2.62 -16.54
CA THR A 121 -6.02 2.53 -15.16
C THR A 121 -4.67 1.82 -15.11
N ILE A 122 -3.91 2.07 -14.03
CA ILE A 122 -2.66 1.35 -13.76
C ILE A 122 -2.92 -0.15 -13.59
N GLY A 123 -4.03 -0.53 -12.94
CA GLY A 123 -4.44 -1.92 -12.78
C GLY A 123 -4.68 -2.61 -14.13
N GLN A 124 -5.37 -1.94 -15.06
CA GLN A 124 -5.58 -2.45 -16.41
C GLN A 124 -4.25 -2.57 -17.18
N ALA A 125 -3.35 -1.58 -17.07
CA ALA A 125 -2.04 -1.62 -17.70
C ALA A 125 -1.21 -2.82 -17.20
N GLY A 126 -1.27 -3.12 -15.90
CA GLY A 126 -0.55 -4.23 -15.28
C GLY A 126 -1.01 -5.62 -15.72
N ARG A 127 -2.25 -5.74 -16.20
CA ARG A 127 -2.82 -7.00 -16.72
C ARG A 127 -2.44 -7.29 -18.19
N ILE A 128 -1.85 -6.33 -18.90
CA ILE A 128 -1.42 -6.53 -20.29
C ILE A 128 -0.20 -7.44 -20.33
N GLN A 129 -0.26 -8.50 -21.15
CA GLN A 129 0.80 -9.49 -21.26
C GLN A 129 2.14 -8.84 -21.69
N GLY A 130 3.19 -9.07 -20.90
CA GLY A 130 4.52 -8.52 -21.13
C GLY A 130 4.72 -7.10 -20.58
N VAL A 131 3.71 -6.50 -19.95
CA VAL A 131 3.93 -5.32 -19.09
C VAL A 131 4.42 -5.80 -17.73
N THR A 132 5.62 -5.36 -17.34
CA THR A 132 6.28 -5.80 -16.10
C THR A 132 5.98 -4.87 -14.92
N PRO A 133 6.17 -5.33 -13.67
CA PRO A 133 6.08 -4.45 -12.50
C PRO A 133 7.01 -3.23 -12.57
N ALA A 134 8.16 -3.35 -13.22
CA ALA A 134 9.07 -2.23 -13.46
C ALA A 134 8.45 -1.18 -14.40
N ALA A 135 7.78 -1.60 -15.47
CA ALA A 135 7.04 -0.69 -16.36
C ALA A 135 5.91 0.04 -15.64
N ILE A 136 5.17 -0.66 -14.76
CA ILE A 136 4.13 -0.04 -13.92
C ILE A 136 4.73 1.00 -12.97
N SER A 137 5.88 0.70 -12.38
CA SER A 137 6.60 1.65 -11.52
C SER A 137 7.01 2.92 -12.29
N LEU A 138 7.47 2.77 -13.53
CA LEU A 138 7.79 3.91 -14.41
C LEU A 138 6.56 4.76 -14.74
N LEU A 139 5.40 4.14 -15.01
CA LEU A 139 4.14 4.87 -15.23
C LEU A 139 3.72 5.64 -13.99
N LEU A 140 3.77 5.03 -12.81
CA LEU A 140 3.42 5.69 -11.54
C LEU A 140 4.33 6.89 -11.25
N VAL A 141 5.64 6.75 -11.49
CA VAL A 141 6.60 7.86 -11.35
C VAL A 141 6.32 8.97 -12.36
N TRP A 142 6.02 8.62 -13.61
CA TRP A 142 5.67 9.58 -14.65
C TRP A 142 4.41 10.39 -14.29
N LEU A 143 3.36 9.72 -13.81
CA LEU A 143 2.13 10.36 -13.32
C LEU A 143 2.43 11.33 -12.18
N LYS A 144 3.16 10.88 -11.15
CA LYS A 144 3.51 11.71 -9.99
C LYS A 144 4.29 12.97 -10.39
N ARG A 145 5.23 12.86 -11.34
CA ARG A 145 5.99 14.01 -11.85
C ARG A 145 5.09 15.02 -12.57
N ARG A 146 4.13 14.53 -13.37
CA ARG A 146 3.16 15.37 -14.07
C ARG A 146 2.22 16.09 -13.09
N ASP A 147 1.72 15.39 -12.07
CA ASP A 147 0.86 15.98 -11.04
C ASP A 147 1.57 17.09 -10.27
N LEU A 148 2.84 16.88 -9.89
CA LEU A 148 3.65 17.90 -9.24
C LEU A 148 3.90 19.11 -10.14
N ALA A 149 4.18 18.89 -11.43
CA ALA A 149 4.36 19.97 -12.41
C ALA A 149 3.06 20.77 -12.62
N ALA A 150 1.91 20.10 -12.70
CA ALA A 150 0.61 20.76 -12.83
C ALA A 150 0.28 21.61 -11.60
N ARG A 151 0.59 21.13 -10.39
CA ARG A 151 0.40 21.89 -9.14
C ARG A 151 1.34 23.09 -9.02
N ALA A 152 2.57 22.98 -9.52
CA ALA A 152 3.54 24.08 -9.52
C ALA A 152 3.23 25.17 -10.57
N GLY A 153 2.43 24.86 -11.59
CA GLY A 153 2.09 25.75 -12.71
C GLY A 153 0.71 26.41 -12.64
N ALA A 154 -0.02 26.31 -11.52
CA ALA A 154 -1.35 26.90 -11.37
C ALA A 154 -1.32 28.25 -10.63
N VAL A 155 -0.81 29.29 -11.31
CA VAL A 155 -1.25 30.69 -11.22
C VAL A 155 -1.40 31.17 -12.68
N ALA A 156 -2.54 31.77 -13.01
CA ALA A 156 -3.21 31.80 -14.32
C ALA A 156 -2.50 32.60 -15.47
N PRO A 157 -3.13 32.73 -16.65
CA PRO A 157 -4.12 33.80 -16.77
C PRO A 157 -5.48 33.37 -17.30
N GLU A 158 -6.48 33.97 -16.66
CA GLU A 158 -7.84 34.16 -17.12
C GLU A 158 -7.81 34.87 -18.48
N LEU A 159 -8.47 34.27 -19.47
CA LEU A 159 -8.65 34.84 -20.80
C LEU A 159 -9.36 36.19 -20.67
N ALA A 160 -8.67 37.27 -21.02
CA ALA A 160 -9.33 38.52 -21.37
C ALA A 160 -10.26 38.26 -22.57
N ALA A 161 -11.55 38.53 -22.36
CA ALA A 161 -12.55 38.54 -23.41
C ALA A 161 -12.18 39.55 -24.52
N PRO A 162 -12.53 39.30 -25.79
CA PRO A 162 -12.30 40.28 -26.84
C PRO A 162 -13.25 41.46 -26.65
N ALA A 163 -12.70 42.67 -26.60
CA ALA A 163 -13.47 43.88 -26.82
C ALA A 163 -13.78 43.97 -28.31
N ASP A 164 -15.05 43.84 -28.67
CA ASP A 164 -15.58 44.28 -29.96
C ASP A 164 -16.80 45.19 -29.75
N ALA A 165 -16.99 46.07 -30.72
CA ALA A 165 -18.12 46.92 -31.05
C ALA A 165 -18.06 48.39 -30.62
N GLY A 166 -17.83 49.26 -31.63
CA GLY A 166 -18.59 50.50 -31.73
C GLY A 166 -17.90 51.72 -32.33
N ASP A 167 -17.37 51.64 -33.56
CA ASP A 167 -17.17 52.83 -34.40
C ASP A 167 -18.56 53.33 -34.87
N ASP A 168 -19.09 54.34 -34.20
CA ASP A 168 -20.35 55.02 -34.55
C ASP A 168 -20.06 56.18 -35.52
N VAL A 169 -19.92 55.85 -36.81
CA VAL A 169 -19.89 56.82 -37.92
C VAL A 169 -21.21 56.75 -38.66
N ALA A 170 -22.18 57.60 -38.29
CA ALA A 170 -23.18 58.14 -39.20
C ALA A 170 -24.09 59.18 -38.52
N ARG A 171 -23.82 60.47 -38.73
CA ARG A 171 -24.90 61.48 -38.77
C ARG A 171 -24.51 62.71 -39.62
N ARG A 172 -25.34 62.91 -40.67
CA ARG A 172 -25.57 64.11 -41.50
C ARG A 172 -24.74 64.20 -42.80
N PRO A 173 -25.37 64.57 -43.94
CA PRO A 173 -26.01 65.89 -44.11
C PRO A 173 -27.42 65.91 -44.73
N ALA A 174 -28.13 67.02 -44.48
CA ALA A 174 -29.22 67.54 -45.29
C ALA A 174 -29.16 69.08 -45.24
N ALA A 175 -28.67 69.67 -46.32
CA ALA A 175 -28.97 71.00 -46.88
C ALA A 175 -28.13 71.18 -48.15
#